data_AF-A0A6J7V7H6-F1
#
_entry.id   AF-A0A6J7V7H6-F1
#
_cell.length_a   1.000
_cell.length_b   1.000
_cell.length_c   1.000
_cell.angle_alpha   90.00
_cell.angle_beta   90.00
_cell.angle_gamma   90.00
#
_symmetry.space_group_name_H-M   'P 1'
#
loop_
_entity.id
_entity.type
_entity.pdbx_description
1 polymer ?
#
loop_
_entity_poly.entity_id
_entity_poly.type
_entity_poly.pdbx_seq_one_letter_code
_entity_poly.pdbx_strand_id
1 'polypeptide(L)'
;MWSAIFVADVMMRKRDYVEADLFNADGKYGAWNIRSLLLMALGSFIGWGFVTNSFAAWLSWQGYFLGLIGGKNGPWAFANLGVIIALAIGFFGHILLSRKRIRHQESI
;
A
#
# COMPACT_ATOMS: atom_id res chain seq x y z
N MET A 1 3.99 0.89 3.58
CA MET A 1 2.81 0.73 2.71
C MET A 1 1.83 -0.31 3.23
N TRP A 2 2.23 -1.56 3.46
CA TRP A 2 1.37 -2.57 4.10
C TRP A 2 0.78 -2.07 5.43
N SER A 3 1.57 -1.36 6.23
CA SER A 3 1.11 -0.68 7.45
C SER A 3 -0.07 0.27 7.22
N ALA A 4 -0.05 1.07 6.16
CA ALA A 4 -1.14 2.00 5.83
C ALA A 4 -2.42 1.27 5.38
N ILE A 5 -2.26 0.16 4.64
CA ILE A 5 -3.38 -0.72 4.28
C ILE A 5 -4.00 -1.33 5.54
N PHE A 6 -3.16 -1.83 6.45
CA PHE A 6 -3.60 -2.41 7.73
C PHE A 6 -4.33 -1.38 8.60
N VAL A 7 -3.74 -0.18 8.78
CA VAL A 7 -4.38 0.91 9.53
C VAL A 7 -5.72 1.30 8.90
N ALA A 8 -5.79 1.42 7.57
CA ALA A 8 -7.04 1.68 6.87
C ALA A 8 -8.09 0.58 7.14
N ASP A 9 -7.70 -0.70 7.09
CA ASP A 9 -8.64 -1.81 7.36
C ASP A 9 -9.20 -1.74 8.78
N VAL A 10 -8.33 -1.54 9.77
CA VAL A 10 -8.72 -1.39 11.18
C VAL A 10 -9.65 -0.20 11.39
N MET A 11 -9.32 0.97 10.80
CA MET A 11 -10.16 2.18 10.92
C MET A 11 -11.53 2.04 10.26
N MET A 12 -11.66 1.20 9.23
CA MET A 12 -12.91 1.03 8.50
C MET A 12 -13.87 0.04 9.16
N ARG A 13 -13.36 -0.90 9.95
CA ARG A 13 -14.19 -1.92 10.60
C ARG A 13 -14.91 -1.34 11.80
N LYS A 14 -16.17 -1.70 11.93
CA LYS A 14 -17.05 -1.34 13.04
C LYS A 14 -17.26 -2.50 14.01
N ARG A 15 -17.01 -3.73 13.56
CA ARG A 15 -17.08 -4.94 14.36
C ARG A 15 -15.70 -5.55 14.52
N ASP A 16 -15.48 -6.20 15.65
CA ASP A 16 -14.25 -6.93 15.93
C ASP A 16 -14.04 -8.06 14.91
N TYR A 17 -12.77 -8.41 14.71
CA TYR A 17 -12.44 -9.55 13.88
C TYR A 17 -12.89 -10.84 14.55
N VAL A 18 -13.60 -11.69 13.81
CA VAL A 18 -13.85 -13.07 14.22
C VAL A 18 -12.54 -13.84 14.20
N GLU A 19 -11.97 -14.12 15.36
CA GLU A 19 -10.64 -14.74 15.49
C GLU A 19 -10.57 -16.11 14.83
N ALA A 20 -11.61 -16.93 14.97
CA ALA A 20 -11.65 -18.27 14.36
C ALA A 20 -11.46 -18.23 12.84
N ASP A 21 -12.01 -17.21 12.17
CA ASP A 21 -11.90 -17.06 10.72
C ASP A 21 -10.53 -16.53 10.27
N LEU A 22 -9.72 -15.95 11.17
CA LEU A 22 -8.35 -15.54 10.85
C LEU A 22 -7.43 -16.74 10.64
N PHE A 23 -7.75 -17.87 11.28
CA PHE A 23 -6.98 -19.12 11.17
C PHE A 23 -7.62 -20.12 10.20
N ASN A 24 -8.71 -19.76 9.53
CA ASN A 24 -9.40 -20.60 8.56
C ASN A 24 -9.25 -20.01 7.13
N ALA A 25 -8.55 -20.75 6.26
CA ALA A 25 -8.36 -20.36 4.85
C ALA A 25 -9.68 -20.22 4.07
N ASP A 26 -10.72 -20.96 4.48
CA ASP A 26 -12.07 -20.92 3.90
C ASP A 26 -13.02 -20.00 4.70
N GLY A 27 -12.51 -19.34 5.75
CA GLY A 27 -13.27 -18.38 6.57
C GLY A 27 -13.55 -17.06 5.84
N LYS A 28 -14.30 -16.15 6.49
CA LYS A 28 -14.79 -14.91 5.85
C LYS A 28 -13.70 -13.97 5.32
N TYR A 29 -12.46 -14.11 5.77
CA TYR A 29 -11.33 -13.33 5.28
C TYR A 29 -10.66 -13.95 4.07
N GLY A 30 -10.72 -15.28 3.94
CA GLY A 30 -10.05 -16.07 2.91
C GLY A 30 -8.52 -16.06 3.04
N ALA A 31 -7.86 -17.00 2.38
CA ALA A 31 -6.39 -17.07 2.37
C ALA A 31 -5.70 -15.88 1.65
N TRP A 32 -6.38 -15.24 0.69
CA TRP A 32 -5.79 -14.22 -0.16
C TRP A 32 -6.63 -12.94 -0.25
N ASN A 33 -5.97 -11.80 -0.06
CA ASN A 33 -6.54 -10.49 -0.37
C ASN A 33 -5.88 -9.90 -1.63
N ILE A 34 -6.35 -10.36 -2.79
CA ILE A 34 -5.82 -9.92 -4.10
C ILE A 34 -5.88 -8.39 -4.26
N ARG A 35 -6.91 -7.72 -3.72
CA ARG A 35 -7.02 -6.24 -3.82
C ARG A 35 -5.89 -5.54 -3.08
N SER A 36 -5.61 -5.96 -1.85
CA SER A 36 -4.50 -5.40 -1.08
C SER A 36 -3.15 -5.76 -1.69
N LEU A 37 -3.00 -6.95 -2.28
CA LEU A 37 -1.79 -7.33 -3.01
C LEU A 37 -1.58 -6.48 -4.27
N LEU A 38 -2.62 -6.19 -5.03
CA LEU A 38 -2.55 -5.31 -6.20
C LEU A 38 -2.22 -3.87 -5.79
N LEU A 39 -2.83 -3.36 -4.72
CA LEU A 39 -2.45 -2.07 -4.15
C LEU A 39 -0.99 -2.07 -3.71
N MET A 40 -0.53 -3.17 -3.10
CA MET A 40 0.86 -3.37 -2.69
C MET A 40 1.82 -3.29 -3.87
N ALA A 41 1.51 -3.94 -4.99
CA ALA A 41 2.31 -3.89 -6.19
C ALA A 41 2.33 -2.48 -6.81
N LEU A 42 1.16 -1.86 -6.96
CA LEU A 42 1.00 -0.55 -7.59
C LEU A 42 1.70 0.57 -6.81
N GLY A 43 1.47 0.66 -5.50
CA GLY A 43 2.10 1.70 -4.70
C GLY A 43 3.61 1.47 -4.51
N SER A 44 4.10 0.23 -4.57
CA SER A 44 5.55 -0.06 -4.60
C SER A 44 6.16 0.44 -5.91
N PHE A 45 5.51 0.13 -7.03
CA PHE A 45 5.93 0.60 -8.35
C PHE A 45 6.01 2.13 -8.38
N ILE A 46 4.93 2.81 -7.98
CA ILE A 46 4.87 4.28 -7.94
C ILE A 46 5.89 4.84 -6.95
N GLY A 47 6.02 4.26 -5.76
CA GLY A 47 6.97 4.68 -4.74
C GLY A 47 8.42 4.66 -5.22
N TRP A 48 8.83 3.61 -5.93
CA TRP A 48 10.17 3.53 -6.55
C TRP A 48 10.42 4.63 -7.57
N GLY A 49 9.38 5.18 -8.20
CA GLY A 49 9.53 6.32 -9.10
C GLY A 49 9.96 7.62 -8.40
N PHE A 50 9.73 7.74 -7.09
CA PHE A 50 10.03 8.94 -6.29
C PHE A 50 11.10 8.71 -5.21
N VAL A 51 11.84 7.61 -5.29
CA VAL A 51 12.98 7.31 -4.41
C VAL A 51 14.24 7.16 -5.26
N THR A 52 15.37 7.65 -4.79
CA THR A 52 16.69 7.33 -5.37
C THR A 52 17.41 6.30 -4.51
N ASN A 53 18.25 5.49 -5.15
CA ASN A 53 19.17 4.61 -4.44
C ASN A 53 20.59 4.84 -4.96
N SER A 54 21.43 5.41 -4.09
CA SER A 54 22.84 5.70 -4.38
C SER A 54 23.79 4.60 -3.91
N PHE A 55 23.28 3.60 -3.18
CA PHE A 55 24.10 2.54 -2.59
C PHE A 55 24.33 1.36 -3.54
N ALA A 56 23.43 1.14 -4.49
CA ALA A 56 23.53 0.01 -5.41
C ALA A 56 23.23 0.41 -6.86
N ALA A 57 24.22 0.28 -7.73
CA ALA A 57 24.13 0.71 -9.14
C ALA A 57 22.99 0.02 -9.92
N TRP A 58 22.65 -1.22 -9.58
CA TRP A 58 21.55 -1.97 -10.18
C TRP A 58 20.15 -1.42 -9.83
N LEU A 59 20.05 -0.55 -8.81
CA LEU A 59 18.81 0.15 -8.42
C LEU A 59 18.75 1.59 -8.97
N SER A 60 19.71 1.99 -9.82
CA SER A 60 19.75 3.33 -10.43
C SER A 60 18.54 3.66 -11.32
N TRP A 61 17.78 2.64 -11.74
CA TRP A 61 16.52 2.80 -12.48
C TRP A 61 15.42 3.46 -11.63
N GLN A 62 15.53 3.41 -10.29
CA GLN A 62 14.62 4.11 -9.39
C GLN A 62 14.70 5.63 -9.60
N GLY A 63 13.67 6.35 -9.16
CA GLY A 63 13.63 7.80 -9.29
C GLY A 63 13.20 8.26 -10.69
N TYR A 64 12.54 7.40 -11.46
CA TYR A 64 12.13 7.68 -12.83
C TYR A 64 11.00 8.74 -12.94
N PHE A 65 10.31 9.07 -11.83
CA PHE A 65 9.38 10.21 -11.75
C PHE A 65 10.01 11.48 -11.16
N LEU A 66 11.22 11.40 -10.59
CA LEU A 66 11.87 12.58 -9.99
C LEU A 66 12.18 13.68 -11.00
N GLY A 67 12.27 13.36 -12.30
CA GLY A 67 12.39 14.37 -13.37
C GLY A 67 11.30 15.44 -13.33
N LEU A 68 10.11 15.11 -12.84
CA LEU A 68 8.98 16.05 -12.71
C LEU A 68 9.15 17.07 -11.58
N ILE A 69 10.05 16.81 -10.63
CA ILE A 69 10.19 17.57 -9.38
C ILE A 69 11.64 17.98 -9.08
N GLY A 70 12.43 18.23 -10.14
CA GLY A 70 13.80 18.74 -10.03
C GLY A 70 14.91 17.71 -10.25
N GLY A 71 14.56 16.48 -10.64
CA GLY A 71 15.50 15.45 -11.06
C GLY A 71 16.17 14.71 -9.91
N LYS A 72 17.00 13.70 -10.26
CA LYS A 72 17.67 12.82 -9.29
C LYS A 72 18.77 13.51 -8.46
N ASN A 73 19.19 14.71 -8.86
CA ASN A 73 20.14 15.55 -8.13
C ASN A 73 19.47 16.76 -7.46
N GLY A 74 18.14 16.86 -7.56
CA GLY A 74 17.38 17.96 -6.99
C GLY A 74 17.17 17.83 -5.48
N PRO A 75 16.68 18.89 -4.81
CA PRO A 75 16.47 18.92 -3.36
C PRO A 75 15.56 17.79 -2.85
N TRP A 76 14.63 17.35 -3.69
CA TRP A 76 13.61 16.35 -3.34
C TRP A 76 14.08 14.89 -3.50
N ALA A 77 15.17 14.65 -4.22
CA ALA A 77 15.62 13.30 -4.56
C ALA A 77 15.91 12.43 -3.33
N PHE A 78 16.39 13.05 -2.25
CA PHE A 78 16.78 12.39 -1.02
C PHE A 78 15.71 12.49 0.09
N ALA A 79 14.56 13.11 -0.19
CA ALA A 79 13.48 13.33 0.78
C ALA A 79 12.56 12.11 0.99
N ASN A 80 12.84 10.97 0.33
CA ASN A 80 12.04 9.74 0.43
C ASN A 80 10.54 9.94 0.13
N LEU A 81 10.20 10.85 -0.79
CA LEU A 81 8.82 11.19 -1.15
C LEU A 81 7.98 9.97 -1.56
N GLY A 82 8.61 8.99 -2.22
CA GLY A 82 7.93 7.75 -2.60
C GLY A 82 7.36 6.97 -1.43
N VAL A 83 7.94 7.08 -0.22
CA VAL A 83 7.40 6.43 0.98
C VAL A 83 6.06 7.04 1.37
N ILE A 84 5.96 8.37 1.41
CA ILE A 84 4.73 9.09 1.75
C ILE A 84 3.66 8.81 0.69
N ILE A 85 4.03 8.86 -0.59
CA ILE A 85 3.13 8.56 -1.72
C ILE A 85 2.60 7.13 -1.62
N ALA A 86 3.48 6.15 -1.36
CA ALA A 86 3.12 4.75 -1.18
C ALA A 86 2.15 4.56 0.00
N LEU A 87 2.39 5.22 1.13
CA LEU A 87 1.49 5.19 2.28
C LEU A 87 0.11 5.78 1.94
N ALA A 88 0.07 6.92 1.26
CA ALA A 88 -1.19 7.55 0.83
C ALA A 88 -1.97 6.63 -0.13
N ILE A 89 -1.32 6.06 -1.14
CA ILE A 89 -1.93 5.11 -2.08
C ILE A 89 -2.48 3.89 -1.34
N GLY A 90 -1.69 3.31 -0.43
CA GLY A 90 -2.13 2.16 0.37
C GLY A 90 -3.35 2.49 1.22
N PHE A 91 -3.34 3.62 1.93
CA PHE A 91 -4.42 4.03 2.82
C PHE A 91 -5.72 4.33 2.05
N PHE A 92 -5.67 5.30 1.12
CA PHE A 92 -6.86 5.73 0.38
C PHE A 92 -7.33 4.66 -0.60
N GLY A 93 -6.41 3.95 -1.26
CA GLY A 93 -6.73 2.84 -2.15
C GLY A 93 -7.48 1.74 -1.43
N HIS A 94 -7.06 1.36 -0.22
CA HIS A 94 -7.77 0.36 0.58
C HIS A 94 -9.16 0.86 1.01
N ILE A 95 -9.26 2.13 1.44
CA ILE A 95 -10.55 2.75 1.77
C ILE A 95 -11.54 2.70 0.61
N LEU A 96 -11.08 2.93 -0.61
CA LEU A 96 -11.96 2.94 -1.79
C LEU A 96 -12.35 1.51 -2.21
N LEU A 97 -11.39 0.59 -2.23
CA LEU A 97 -11.58 -0.75 -2.80
C LEU A 97 -12.20 -1.77 -1.83
N SER A 98 -12.07 -1.57 -0.52
CA SER A 98 -12.44 -2.57 0.50
C SER A 98 -13.82 -2.35 1.13
N ARG A 99 -14.43 -1.16 0.98
CA ARG A 99 -15.75 -0.79 1.56
C ARG A 99 -16.82 -1.86 1.40
N LYS A 100 -17.05 -2.34 0.17
CA LYS A 100 -18.09 -3.32 -0.12
C LYS A 100 -17.79 -4.70 0.52
N ARG A 101 -16.53 -5.11 0.53
CA ARG A 101 -16.10 -6.40 1.10
C ARG A 101 -16.22 -6.39 2.62
N ILE A 102 -15.77 -5.31 3.27
CA ILE A 102 -15.88 -5.16 4.73
C ILE A 102 -17.34 -5.18 5.16
N ARG A 103 -18.21 -4.43 4.47
CA ARG A 103 -19.65 -4.43 4.77
C ARG A 103 -20.28 -5.82 4.65
N HIS A 104 -19.85 -6.61 3.67
CA HIS A 104 -20.31 -7.99 3.53
C HIS A 104 -19.79 -8.91 4.65
N GLN A 105 -18.50 -8.82 4.98
CA GLN A 105 -17.87 -9.58 6.09
C GLN A 105 -18.44 -9.24 7.48
N GLU A 106 -19.04 -8.06 7.61
CA GLU A 106 -19.74 -7.64 8.82
C GLU A 106 -21.23 -8.04 8.82
N SER A 107 -21.82 -8.36 7.65
CA SER A 107 -23.23 -8.78 7.55
C SER A 107 -23.44 -10.28 7.73
N ILE A 108 -22.38 -11.06 7.61
CA ILE A 108 -22.30 -12.49 7.92
C ILE A 108 -21.88 -12.61 9.39
#